data_AF-A0A6M3IS18-F1
#
_entry.id   AF-A0A6M3IS18-F1
#
_cell.length_a   1.000
_cell.length_b   1.000
_cell.length_c   1.000
_cell.angle_alpha   90.00
_cell.angle_beta   90.00
_cell.angle_gamma   90.00
#
_symmetry.space_group_name_H-M   'P 1'
#
loop_
_entity.id
_entity.type
_entity.pdbx_description
1 polymer ?
#
loop_
_entity_poly.entity_id
_entity_poly.type
_entity_poly.pdbx_seq_one_letter_code
_entity_poly.pdbx_strand_id
1 'polypeptide(L)'
;MAYSVYTDVTKLLLGMSFSESTGKILTGDITNIIVDVDNWIDAMLSNYYSVPITGTESLLIIKIISKYAAAAEVLRRVTAGIQGTKTDNKTGKEYQKRADDMLSAIQIGTMELTDATKTNASNIVRTGKYDATGELRTAKIKIDEVF
;
A
#
# COMPACT_ATOMS: atom_id res chain seq x y z
N MET A 1 3.25 2.26 -12.62
CA MET A 1 3.48 3.73 -12.56
C MET A 1 4.10 4.03 -11.21
N ALA A 2 4.93 5.06 -11.05
CA ALA A 2 5.43 5.44 -9.73
C ALA A 2 4.50 6.48 -9.07
N TYR A 3 3.92 6.17 -7.91
CA TYR A 3 3.00 7.04 -7.17
C TYR A 3 3.73 8.01 -6.23
N SER A 4 4.90 7.62 -5.74
CA SER A 4 5.79 8.45 -4.96
C SER A 4 7.16 8.57 -5.65
N VAL A 5 7.96 9.54 -5.22
CA VAL A 5 9.35 9.68 -5.68
C VAL A 5 10.32 9.53 -4.53
N TYR A 6 11.60 9.35 -4.87
CA TYR A 6 12.71 9.26 -3.90
C TYR A 6 12.63 10.32 -2.79
N THR A 7 12.34 11.57 -3.15
CA THR A 7 12.26 12.68 -2.18
C THR A 7 11.08 12.56 -1.22
N ASP A 8 9.99 11.90 -1.60
CA ASP A 8 8.84 11.69 -0.72
C ASP A 8 9.17 10.65 0.36
N VAL A 9 9.83 9.56 -0.05
CA VAL A 9 10.24 8.47 0.84
C VAL A 9 11.35 8.94 1.77
N THR A 10 12.38 9.62 1.27
CA THR A 10 13.48 10.11 2.11
C THR A 10 13.04 11.19 3.09
N LYS A 11 12.02 12.00 2.76
CA LYS A 11 11.40 12.92 3.73
C LYS A 11 10.80 12.21 4.95
N LEU A 12 10.20 11.04 4.77
CA LEU A 12 9.70 10.23 5.90
C LEU A 12 10.85 9.61 6.71
N LEU A 13 11.99 9.41 6.08
CA LEU A 13 13.19 8.85 6.71
C LEU A 13 14.13 9.93 7.28
N LEU A 14 13.75 11.22 7.20
CA LEU A 14 14.54 12.33 7.74
C LEU A 14 14.74 12.14 9.25
N GLY A 15 16.00 12.16 9.68
CA GLY A 15 16.43 11.81 11.04
C GLY A 15 17.20 10.50 11.13
N MET A 16 17.18 9.69 10.06
CA MET A 16 18.00 8.49 9.96
C MET A 16 19.25 8.77 9.13
N SER A 17 20.37 9.01 9.81
CA SER A 17 21.68 9.11 9.18
C SER A 17 22.12 7.72 8.70
N PHE A 18 22.02 7.45 7.40
CA PHE A 18 22.62 6.24 6.82
C PHE A 18 24.15 6.44 6.79
N SER A 19 24.88 5.82 7.71
CA SER A 19 26.35 5.94 7.75
C SER A 19 26.97 5.29 6.52
N GLU A 20 28.08 5.83 6.03
CA GLU A 20 28.72 5.32 4.81
C GLU A 20 29.23 3.86 4.93
N SER A 21 29.43 3.39 6.16
CA SER A 21 29.93 2.05 6.49
C SER A 21 28.83 1.03 6.82
N THR A 22 27.58 1.46 7.00
CA THR A 22 26.41 0.57 7.20
C THR A 22 25.54 0.62 5.95
N GLY A 23 25.71 -0.34 5.04
CA GLY A 23 24.82 -0.62 3.89
C GLY A 23 24.01 0.58 3.39
N LYS A 24 24.67 1.53 2.68
CA LYS A 24 23.96 2.63 2.03
C LYS A 24 22.91 2.04 1.09
N ILE A 25 21.63 2.29 1.34
CA ILE A 25 20.61 2.08 0.32
C ILE A 25 20.83 3.17 -0.73
N LEU A 26 21.20 2.77 -1.94
CA LEU A 26 21.44 3.70 -3.04
C LEU A 26 20.11 4.30 -3.48
N THR A 27 20.14 5.50 -4.05
CA THR A 27 18.94 6.14 -4.63
C THR A 27 18.21 5.21 -5.60
N GLY A 28 18.95 4.43 -6.40
CA GLY A 28 18.37 3.43 -7.31
C GLY A 28 17.62 2.31 -6.59
N ASP A 29 18.07 1.90 -5.41
CA ASP A 29 17.40 0.88 -4.61
C ASP A 29 16.04 1.39 -4.09
N ILE A 30 15.99 2.65 -3.64
CA ILE A 30 14.72 3.27 -3.22
C ILE A 30 13.76 3.40 -4.38
N THR A 31 14.24 3.81 -5.57
CA THR A 31 13.39 3.88 -6.77
C THR A 31 12.82 2.51 -7.15
N ASN A 32 13.62 1.44 -7.08
CA ASN A 32 13.14 0.08 -7.34
C ASN A 32 12.12 -0.37 -6.28
N ILE A 33 12.36 -0.06 -5.01
CA ILE A 33 11.40 -0.35 -3.92
C ILE A 33 10.07 0.35 -4.16
N ILE A 34 10.08 1.61 -4.59
CA ILE A 34 8.87 2.37 -4.92
C ILE A 34 8.09 1.64 -6.03
N VAL A 35 8.76 1.22 -7.10
CA VAL A 35 8.11 0.48 -8.21
C VAL A 35 7.49 -0.83 -7.72
N ASP A 36 8.21 -1.61 -6.90
CA ASP A 36 7.70 -2.87 -6.33
C ASP A 36 6.45 -2.63 -5.48
N VAL A 37 6.49 -1.61 -4.62
CA VAL A 37 5.38 -1.20 -3.75
C VAL A 37 4.19 -0.72 -4.56
N ASP A 38 4.42 0.07 -5.60
CA ASP A 38 3.34 0.63 -6.42
C ASP A 38 2.64 -0.46 -7.23
N ASN A 39 3.39 -1.44 -7.74
CA ASN A 39 2.82 -2.64 -8.37
C ASN A 39 1.99 -3.47 -7.37
N TRP A 40 2.42 -3.57 -6.11
CA TRP A 40 1.65 -4.22 -5.06
C TRP A 40 0.36 -3.47 -4.74
N ILE A 41 0.41 -2.14 -4.65
CA ILE A 41 -0.79 -1.29 -4.47
C ILE A 41 -1.77 -1.50 -5.64
N ASP A 42 -1.27 -1.47 -6.87
CA ASP A 42 -2.09 -1.69 -8.07
C ASP A 42 -2.78 -3.07 -8.05
N ALA A 43 -2.04 -4.13 -7.70
CA ALA A 43 -2.60 -5.47 -7.57
C ALA A 43 -3.69 -5.56 -6.49
N MET A 44 -3.54 -4.82 -5.38
CA MET A 44 -4.52 -4.80 -4.30
C MET A 44 -5.80 -4.03 -4.66
N LEU A 45 -5.68 -3.03 -5.53
CA LEU A 45 -6.78 -2.14 -5.92
C LEU A 45 -7.45 -2.50 -7.25
N SER A 46 -6.82 -3.33 -8.09
CA SER A 46 -7.32 -3.68 -9.44
C SER A 46 -8.73 -4.29 -9.47
N ASN A 47 -9.14 -4.93 -8.37
CA ASN A 47 -10.48 -5.50 -8.23
C ASN A 47 -11.58 -4.44 -8.03
N TYR A 48 -11.22 -3.21 -7.68
CA TYR A 48 -12.14 -2.14 -7.29
C TYR A 48 -12.03 -0.92 -8.22
N TYR A 49 -10.81 -0.62 -8.68
CA TYR A 49 -10.48 0.55 -9.49
C TYR A 49 -9.62 0.18 -10.69
N SER A 50 -9.78 0.92 -11.78
CA SER A 50 -8.88 0.87 -12.92
C SER A 50 -7.52 1.36 -12.47
N VAL A 51 -6.53 0.47 -12.59
CA VAL A 51 -5.14 0.75 -12.25
C VAL A 51 -4.32 0.99 -13.53
N PRO A 52 -3.34 1.92 -13.52
CA PRO A 52 -2.95 2.75 -12.38
C PRO A 52 -3.97 3.85 -12.05
N ILE A 53 -4.03 4.24 -10.78
CA ILE A 53 -4.91 5.29 -10.27
C ILE A 53 -4.42 6.65 -10.77
N THR A 54 -5.26 7.37 -11.52
CA THR A 54 -4.87 8.65 -12.17
C THR A 54 -5.68 9.87 -11.72
N GLY A 55 -6.75 9.68 -10.94
CA GLY A 55 -7.55 10.77 -10.36
C GLY A 55 -6.69 11.65 -9.45
N THR A 56 -6.87 12.97 -9.50
CA THR A 56 -6.03 13.94 -8.77
C THR A 56 -6.12 13.77 -7.26
N GLU A 57 -7.34 13.71 -6.70
CA GLU A 57 -7.55 13.54 -5.26
C GLU A 57 -7.13 12.14 -4.80
N SER A 58 -7.52 11.13 -5.58
CA SER A 58 -7.17 9.73 -5.33
C SER A 58 -5.65 9.51 -5.36
N LEU A 59 -4.95 10.16 -6.29
CA LEU A 59 -3.49 10.08 -6.40
C LEU A 59 -2.80 10.64 -5.15
N LEU A 60 -3.36 11.66 -4.48
CA LEU A 60 -2.81 12.14 -3.20
C LEU A 60 -2.89 11.06 -2.13
N ILE A 61 -3.99 10.33 -2.06
CA ILE A 61 -4.18 9.22 -1.11
C ILE A 61 -3.21 8.08 -1.44
N ILE A 62 -3.17 7.64 -2.70
CA ILE A 62 -2.30 6.55 -3.14
C ILE A 62 -0.83 6.91 -2.95
N LYS A 63 -0.44 8.16 -3.22
CA LYS A 63 0.90 8.67 -2.96
C LYS A 63 1.27 8.58 -1.47
N ILE A 64 0.32 8.81 -0.57
CA ILE A 64 0.54 8.66 0.88
C ILE A 64 0.77 7.19 1.25
N ILE A 65 0.00 6.26 0.66
CA ILE A 65 0.17 4.82 0.89
C ILE A 65 1.54 4.36 0.37
N SER A 66 1.85 4.71 -0.88
CA SER A 66 3.12 4.40 -1.55
C SER A 66 4.32 4.87 -0.72
N LYS A 67 4.34 6.12 -0.25
CA LYS A 67 5.48 6.61 0.56
C LYS A 67 5.65 5.84 1.88
N TYR A 68 4.57 5.46 2.56
CA TYR A 68 4.66 4.76 3.84
C TYR A 68 5.12 3.31 3.64
N ALA A 69 4.54 2.61 2.67
CA ALA A 69 4.94 1.25 2.32
C ALA A 69 6.41 1.20 1.83
N ALA A 70 6.82 2.12 0.97
CA ALA A 70 8.20 2.21 0.49
C ALA A 70 9.18 2.53 1.63
N ALA A 71 8.83 3.46 2.54
CA ALA A 71 9.65 3.76 3.71
C ALA A 71 9.79 2.54 4.65
N ALA A 72 8.70 1.78 4.86
CA ALA A 72 8.73 0.55 5.64
C ALA A 72 9.66 -0.50 5.04
N GLU A 73 9.60 -0.70 3.72
CA GLU A 73 10.43 -1.66 3.01
C GLU A 73 11.91 -1.26 3.02
N VAL A 74 12.20 0.03 2.81
CA VAL A 74 13.54 0.59 2.97
C VAL A 74 14.09 0.26 4.36
N LEU A 75 13.34 0.55 5.42
CA LEU A 75 13.75 0.27 6.80
C LEU A 75 13.96 -1.22 7.05
N ARG A 76 13.10 -2.08 6.52
CA ARG A 76 13.23 -3.53 6.62
C ARG A 76 14.54 -4.02 5.99
N ARG A 77 14.90 -3.49 4.80
CA ARG A 77 16.14 -3.85 4.09
C ARG A 77 17.39 -3.33 4.81
N VAL A 78 17.38 -2.08 5.30
CA VAL A 78 18.49 -1.54 6.11
C VAL A 78 18.73 -2.40 7.33
N THR A 79 17.67 -2.68 8.09
CA THR A 79 17.77 -3.44 9.32
C THR A 79 18.25 -4.87 9.09
N ALA A 80 17.77 -5.53 8.02
CA ALA A 80 18.26 -6.85 7.62
C ALA A 80 19.75 -6.85 7.23
N GLY A 81 20.22 -5.80 6.54
CA GLY A 81 21.61 -5.66 6.10
C GLY A 81 22.60 -5.30 7.20
N ILE A 82 22.16 -4.58 8.25
CA ILE A 82 23.04 -4.15 9.36
C ILE A 82 23.27 -5.26 10.39
N GLN A 83 22.26 -6.09 10.69
CA GLN A 83 22.34 -6.96 11.88
C GLN A 83 22.37 -8.47 11.59
N GLY A 84 22.31 -8.92 10.33
CA GLY A 84 22.25 -10.36 10.00
C GLY A 84 21.06 -11.11 10.64
N THR A 85 20.17 -10.37 11.30
CA THR A 85 19.03 -10.82 12.08
C THR A 85 17.93 -9.78 11.86
N LYS A 86 16.68 -10.24 11.77
CA LYS A 86 15.50 -9.37 11.60
C LYS A 86 15.32 -8.54 12.88
N THR A 87 16.05 -7.44 13.04
CA THR A 87 15.76 -6.51 14.13
C THR A 87 14.37 -5.93 13.87
N ASP A 88 13.62 -5.82 14.95
CA ASP A 88 12.25 -5.36 14.91
C ASP A 88 12.23 -3.83 14.77
N ASN A 89 12.29 -3.33 13.53
CA ASN A 89 12.23 -1.89 13.28
C ASN A 89 10.79 -1.40 13.51
N LYS A 90 10.54 -0.92 14.74
CA LYS A 90 9.23 -0.40 15.17
C LYS A 90 8.67 0.65 14.22
N THR A 91 9.49 1.60 13.77
CA THR A 91 9.07 2.65 12.82
C THR A 91 8.68 2.06 11.47
N GLY A 92 9.46 1.09 10.97
CA GLY A 92 9.12 0.36 9.74
C GLY A 92 7.78 -0.37 9.86
N LYS A 93 7.51 -1.02 10.99
CA LYS A 93 6.22 -1.66 11.27
C LYS A 93 5.06 -0.66 11.35
N GLU A 94 5.26 0.49 11.97
CA GLU A 94 4.24 1.54 12.06
C GLU A 94 3.89 2.11 10.68
N TYR A 95 4.90 2.31 9.81
CA TYR A 95 4.68 2.74 8.43
C TYR A 95 3.97 1.68 7.59
N GLN A 96 4.37 0.41 7.70
CA GLN A 96 3.69 -0.68 7.02
C GLN A 96 2.22 -0.76 7.47
N LYS A 97 1.98 -0.76 8.79
CA LYS A 97 0.63 -0.82 9.35
C LYS A 97 -0.23 0.33 8.82
N ARG A 98 0.32 1.55 8.74
CA ARG A 98 -0.43 2.70 8.23
C ARG A 98 -0.80 2.55 6.75
N ALA A 99 0.09 2.02 5.92
CA ALA A 99 -0.21 1.72 4.53
C ALA A 99 -1.30 0.64 4.41
N ASP A 100 -1.19 -0.44 5.20
CA ASP A 100 -2.16 -1.54 5.23
C ASP A 100 -3.53 -1.08 5.71
N ASP A 101 -3.59 -0.28 6.78
CA ASP A 101 -4.85 0.28 7.32
C ASP A 101 -5.57 1.14 6.25
N MET A 102 -4.81 1.96 5.51
CA MET A 102 -5.37 2.81 4.44
C MET A 102 -5.86 1.98 3.24
N LEU A 103 -5.09 0.98 2.80
CA LEU A 103 -5.53 0.07 1.73
C LEU A 103 -6.76 -0.73 2.14
N SER A 104 -6.78 -1.25 3.37
CA SER A 104 -7.93 -1.95 3.93
C SER A 104 -9.16 -1.06 3.97
N ALA A 105 -9.03 0.19 4.41
CA ALA A 105 -10.11 1.18 4.40
C ALA A 105 -10.67 1.41 2.99
N ILE A 106 -9.82 1.43 1.96
CA ILE A 106 -10.24 1.51 0.56
C ILE A 106 -11.00 0.25 0.12
N GLN A 107 -10.48 -0.93 0.46
CA GLN A 107 -11.05 -2.23 0.07
C GLN A 107 -12.40 -2.51 0.73
N ILE A 108 -12.62 -2.05 1.96
CA ILE A 108 -13.90 -2.20 2.68
C ILE A 108 -14.86 -1.02 2.43
N GLY A 109 -14.41 0.01 1.69
CA GLY A 109 -15.24 1.16 1.32
C GLY A 109 -15.44 2.22 2.41
N THR A 110 -14.66 2.20 3.49
CA THR A 110 -14.66 3.28 4.51
C THR A 110 -13.82 4.48 4.07
N MET A 111 -12.95 4.31 3.07
CA MET A 111 -12.23 5.35 2.36
C MET A 111 -12.51 5.20 0.86
N GLU A 112 -12.97 6.26 0.19
CA GLU A 112 -13.26 6.22 -1.25
C GLU A 112 -12.22 7.01 -2.04
N LEU A 113 -11.82 6.46 -3.19
CA LEU A 113 -11.01 7.16 -4.18
C LEU A 113 -11.97 7.90 -5.13
N THR A 114 -12.39 9.09 -4.71
CA THR A 114 -13.53 9.86 -5.23
C THR A 114 -13.49 10.13 -6.74
N ASP A 115 -12.29 10.35 -7.29
CA ASP A 115 -12.06 10.62 -8.70
C ASP A 115 -11.27 9.52 -9.42
N ALA A 116 -11.13 8.34 -8.80
CA ALA A 116 -10.59 7.17 -9.47
C ALA A 116 -11.67 6.46 -10.29
N THR A 117 -11.32 6.03 -11.51
CA THR A 117 -12.21 5.21 -12.33
C THR A 117 -12.41 3.85 -11.65
N LYS A 118 -13.64 3.52 -11.25
CA LYS A 118 -13.97 2.19 -10.74
C LYS A 118 -13.83 1.16 -11.85
N THR A 119 -13.31 -0.03 -11.54
CA THR A 119 -13.32 -1.12 -12.50
C THR A 119 -14.78 -1.48 -12.76
N ASN A 120 -15.17 -1.65 -14.02
CA ASN A 120 -16.43 -2.31 -14.40
C ASN A 120 -16.34 -3.81 -14.05
N ALA A 121 -16.03 -4.14 -12.79
CA ALA A 121 -16.13 -5.48 -12.29
C ALA A 121 -17.63 -5.72 -12.12
N SER A 122 -18.24 -6.43 -13.07
CA SER A 122 -19.57 -7.03 -13.02
C SER A 122 -20.01 -7.17 -11.57
N ASN A 123 -20.95 -6.32 -11.12
CA ASN A 123 -21.30 -6.10 -9.71
C ASN A 123 -21.08 -7.35 -8.85
N ILE A 124 -19.89 -7.49 -8.24
CA ILE A 124 -19.64 -8.59 -7.31
C ILE A 124 -20.25 -8.12 -5.99
N VAL A 125 -21.57 -8.28 -5.86
CA VAL A 125 -22.26 -8.02 -4.61
C VAL A 125 -21.89 -9.14 -3.65
N ARG A 126 -20.87 -8.91 -2.82
CA ARG A 126 -20.55 -9.78 -1.69
C ARG A 126 -21.57 -9.53 -0.59
N THR A 127 -22.66 -10.28 -0.58
CA THR A 127 -23.58 -10.30 0.55
C THR A 127 -23.09 -11.29 1.59
N GLY A 128 -22.63 -10.78 2.72
CA GLY A 128 -22.28 -11.55 3.91
C GLY A 128 -23.32 -11.33 5.00
N LYS A 129 -23.82 -12.41 5.61
CA LYS A 129 -24.51 -12.30 6.90
C LYS A 129 -23.47 -12.42 8.01
N TYR A 130 -23.24 -11.32 8.73
CA TYR A 130 -22.45 -11.30 9.94
C TYR A 130 -23.32 -11.75 11.12
N ASP A 131 -22.75 -12.48 12.07
CA ASP A 131 -23.44 -12.72 13.33
C ASP A 131 -23.28 -11.57 14.33
N ALA A 132 -23.92 -11.71 15.48
CA ALA A 132 -23.92 -10.70 16.54
C ALA A 132 -22.53 -10.44 17.14
N THR A 133 -21.53 -11.27 16.82
CA THR A 133 -20.13 -11.10 17.23
C THR A 133 -19.24 -10.48 16.15
N GLY A 134 -19.80 -10.20 14.96
CA GLY A 134 -19.06 -9.65 13.82
C GLY A 134 -18.31 -10.71 13.00
N GLU A 135 -18.52 -12.00 13.26
CA GLU A 135 -17.92 -13.07 12.48
C GLU A 135 -18.78 -13.40 11.23
N LEU A 136 -18.11 -13.63 10.11
CA LEU A 136 -18.75 -13.89 8.82
C LEU A 136 -19.25 -15.34 8.76
N ARG A 137 -20.58 -15.55 8.80
CA ARG A 137 -21.16 -16.90 8.82
C ARG A 137 -21.32 -17.55 7.46
N THR A 138 -21.56 -16.77 6.41
CA THR A 138 -21.71 -17.28 5.04
C THR A 138 -21.47 -16.15 4.05
N ALA A 139 -20.56 -16.35 3.10
CA ALA A 139 -20.38 -15.47 1.95
C ALA A 139 -21.13 -16.06 0.75
N LYS A 140 -22.02 -15.29 0.12
CA LYS A 140 -22.54 -15.61 -1.21
C LYS A 140 -21.93 -14.62 -2.21
N ILE A 141 -21.30 -15.17 -3.24
CA ILE A 141 -20.78 -14.40 -4.38
C ILE A 141 -21.85 -14.45 -5.46
N LYS A 142 -22.44 -13.30 -5.79
CA LYS A 142 -23.29 -13.14 -6.95
C LYS A 142 -22.50 -12.34 -7.98
N ILE A 143 -22.39 -12.86 -9.20
CA ILE A 143 -21.80 -12.18 -10.34
C ILE A 143 -22.98 -11.78 -11.21
N ASP A 144 -23.30 -10.49 -11.27
CA ASP A 144 -24.30 -9.99 -12.22
C ASP A 144 -23.59 -9.70 -13.55
N GLU A 145 -23.78 -10.56 -14.54
CA GLU A 145 -23.32 -10.33 -15.91
C GLU A 145 -24.13 -9.17 -16.52
N VAL A 146 -23.47 -8.08 -16.87
CA VAL A 146 -24.06 -7.01 -17.69
C VAL A 146 -23.56 -7.24 -19.12
N PHE A 147 -24.49 -7.61 -20.00
CA PHE A 147 -24.29 -7.77 -21.45
C PHE A 147 -24.07 -6.44 -22.15
#